data_AF-N1WK97-F1
#
_entry.id   AF-N1WK97-F1
#
_cell.length_a   1.000
_cell.length_b   1.000
_cell.length_c   1.000
_cell.angle_alpha   90.00
_cell.angle_beta   90.00
_cell.angle_gamma   90.00
#
_symmetry.space_group_name_H-M   'P 1'
#
loop_
_entity.id
_entity.type
_entity.pdbx_description
1 polymer ?
#
loop_
_entity_poly.entity_id
_entity_poly.type
_entity_poly.pdbx_seq_one_letter_code
_entity_poly.pdbx_strand_id
1 'polypeptide(L)'
;MHYYRRESLYISLGILPGYIANRKVIEFGPGSGHNAVYTASLNPKIYTLVDGSKVGFEATKQRFIHQDKIEVVHTLFQDFHSEIKYDLVIAEGCLPHQKEPLFLLDHICNAVDEGGLLLITTANGISYLTETLRRLIRDKFLSTNEPTEKQLRLLMPIYESHLKTLINMSRPIEDWILDSIIQPLQEVRLLSIPEVINHVDGRFEVLSSSPKFIDDWRWYKDINSKVKGYNQIALDSYFRKNLNFLDYRFTFVEHSKEFGMKLEELCNDTWNIMCEIERNEDGDWGRLYTNLSDILNLLLEPAPETAKALNEIIIWLKEGDVDKPLLNFPYWWGRGQQYLSLMKID
;
A
#
# COMPACT_ATOMS: atom_id res chain seq x y z
N MET A 1 12.96 9.76 16.42
CA MET A 1 11.57 9.58 15.93
C MET A 1 11.44 8.47 14.90
N HIS A 2 12.28 8.43 13.86
CA HIS A 2 12.24 7.39 12.81
C HIS A 2 12.44 5.95 13.32
N TYR A 3 13.41 5.71 14.20
CA TYR A 3 13.63 4.39 14.83
C TYR A 3 12.40 3.88 15.60
N TYR A 4 11.79 4.70 16.45
CA TYR A 4 10.59 4.32 17.21
C TYR A 4 9.40 3.97 16.31
N ARG A 5 9.23 4.67 15.19
CA ARG A 5 8.18 4.34 14.21
C ARG A 5 8.44 2.97 13.59
N ARG A 6 9.68 2.67 13.22
CA ARG A 6 10.05 1.39 12.62
C ARG A 6 9.96 0.23 13.62
N GLU A 7 10.40 0.44 14.85
CA GLU A 7 10.23 -0.53 15.95
C GLU A 7 8.76 -0.85 16.19
N SER A 8 7.92 0.20 16.32
CA SER A 8 6.48 0.05 16.53
C SER A 8 5.82 -0.71 15.38
N LEU A 9 6.24 -0.46 14.15
CA LEU A 9 5.77 -1.20 12.98
C LEU A 9 6.14 -2.68 13.06
N TYR A 10 7.39 -3.04 13.33
CA TYR A 10 7.80 -4.43 13.47
C TYR A 10 7.04 -5.16 14.57
N ILE A 11 6.91 -4.54 15.75
CA ILE A 11 6.11 -5.09 16.85
C ILE A 11 4.64 -5.27 16.43
N SER A 12 4.07 -4.29 15.70
CA SER A 12 2.70 -4.40 15.21
C SER A 12 2.50 -5.57 14.25
N LEU A 13 3.56 -5.92 13.51
CA LEU A 13 3.61 -7.01 12.54
C LEU A 13 4.09 -8.35 13.15
N GLY A 14 4.16 -8.45 14.48
CA GLY A 14 4.60 -9.68 15.15
C GLY A 14 6.10 -9.98 15.04
N ILE A 15 6.90 -9.02 14.55
CA ILE A 15 8.35 -9.15 14.40
C ILE A 15 9.02 -8.46 15.59
N LEU A 16 9.52 -9.24 16.54
CA LEU A 16 10.25 -8.69 17.68
C LEU A 16 11.66 -8.25 17.25
N PRO A 17 12.20 -7.11 17.73
CA PRO A 17 13.56 -6.68 17.38
C PRO A 17 14.62 -7.75 17.67
N GLY A 18 14.45 -8.52 18.75
CA GLY A 18 15.33 -9.65 19.10
C GLY A 18 15.28 -10.83 18.12
N TYR A 19 14.23 -10.96 17.31
CA TYR A 19 14.16 -11.96 16.25
C TYR A 19 15.21 -11.68 15.16
N ILE A 20 15.43 -10.40 14.81
CA ILE A 20 16.28 -9.98 13.69
C ILE A 20 17.78 -10.15 14.00
N ALA A 21 18.15 -10.08 15.28
CA ALA A 21 19.53 -10.27 15.70
C ALA A 21 20.09 -11.61 15.23
N ASN A 22 21.26 -11.59 14.59
CA ASN A 22 21.93 -12.78 14.05
C ASN A 22 21.12 -13.58 13.02
N ARG A 23 20.15 -12.97 12.33
CA ARG A 23 19.39 -13.59 11.22
C ARG A 23 19.89 -13.17 9.84
N LYS A 24 19.54 -13.96 8.82
CA LYS A 24 19.69 -13.59 7.41
C LYS A 24 18.47 -12.77 7.02
N VAL A 25 18.69 -11.51 6.63
CA VAL A 25 17.62 -10.58 6.25
C VAL A 25 17.85 -10.11 4.82
N ILE A 26 16.78 -10.00 4.04
CA ILE A 26 16.80 -9.35 2.73
C ILE A 26 15.69 -8.30 2.66
N GLU A 27 16.00 -7.15 2.05
CA GLU A 27 15.04 -6.09 1.74
C GLU A 27 15.09 -5.77 0.25
N PHE A 28 13.94 -5.95 -0.42
CA PHE A 28 13.71 -5.58 -1.81
C PHE A 28 13.13 -4.17 -1.87
N GLY A 29 13.80 -3.29 -2.61
CA GLY A 29 13.41 -1.89 -2.77
C GLY A 29 13.64 -1.03 -1.53
N PRO A 30 14.84 -1.02 -0.91
CA PRO A 30 15.15 -0.13 0.21
C PRO A 30 15.10 1.35 -0.19
N GLY A 31 15.07 1.66 -1.49
CA GLY A 31 15.07 3.00 -2.03
C GLY A 31 16.36 3.71 -1.66
N SER A 32 16.25 4.84 -0.98
CA SER A 32 17.45 5.52 -0.46
C SER A 32 18.10 4.78 0.72
N GLY A 33 17.41 3.82 1.37
CA GLY A 33 17.90 3.03 2.49
C GLY A 33 17.56 3.58 3.88
N HIS A 34 16.59 4.51 4.01
CA HIS A 34 16.34 5.20 5.28
C HIS A 34 15.69 4.25 6.29
N ASN A 35 14.72 3.44 5.83
CA ASN A 35 14.06 2.44 6.66
C ASN A 35 15.00 1.29 7.06
N ALA A 36 15.93 0.93 6.17
CA ALA A 36 16.93 -0.10 6.41
C ALA A 36 17.87 0.21 7.59
N VAL A 37 18.08 1.49 7.94
CA VAL A 37 18.98 1.89 9.04
C VAL A 37 18.57 1.26 10.37
N TYR A 38 17.27 1.20 10.66
CA TYR A 38 16.79 0.57 11.89
C TYR A 38 17.03 -0.93 11.88
N THR A 39 16.70 -1.63 10.79
CA THR A 39 16.95 -3.08 10.64
C THR A 39 18.43 -3.41 10.80
N ALA A 40 19.31 -2.63 10.17
CA ALA A 40 20.76 -2.77 10.31
C ALA A 40 21.22 -2.63 11.76
N SER A 41 20.63 -1.69 12.52
CA SER A 41 20.96 -1.46 13.93
C SER A 41 20.62 -2.65 14.85
N LEU A 42 19.76 -3.57 14.40
CA LEU A 42 19.40 -4.79 15.13
C LEU A 42 20.43 -5.92 14.94
N ASN A 43 21.55 -5.65 14.25
CA ASN A 43 22.69 -6.55 14.07
C ASN A 43 22.30 -7.93 13.48
N PRO A 44 21.70 -7.96 12.27
CA PRO A 44 21.52 -9.20 11.53
C PRO A 44 22.86 -9.87 11.23
N LYS A 45 22.83 -11.18 10.96
CA LYS A 45 24.02 -11.95 10.56
C LYS A 45 24.49 -11.54 9.16
N ILE A 46 23.53 -11.43 8.25
CA ILE A 46 23.69 -10.96 6.87
C ILE A 46 22.48 -10.08 6.57
N TYR A 47 22.70 -8.94 5.93
CA TYR A 47 21.62 -8.08 5.46
C TYR A 47 21.83 -7.69 4.00
N THR A 48 21.03 -8.26 3.12
CA THR A 48 21.09 -8.01 1.68
C THR A 48 20.05 -6.97 1.28
N LEU A 49 20.46 -5.94 0.57
CA LEU A 49 19.65 -4.82 0.10
C LEU A 49 19.64 -4.84 -1.43
N VAL A 50 18.48 -5.13 -2.02
CA VAL A 50 18.33 -5.28 -3.48
C VAL A 50 17.49 -4.15 -4.04
N ASP A 51 18.04 -3.37 -4.97
CA ASP A 51 17.31 -2.29 -5.63
C ASP A 51 17.58 -2.28 -7.14
N GLY A 52 16.54 -2.06 -7.95
CA GLY A 52 16.66 -1.92 -9.40
C GLY A 52 16.99 -0.49 -9.83
N SER A 53 16.67 0.50 -8.99
CA SER A 53 16.96 1.91 -9.24
C SER A 53 18.43 2.19 -8.96
N LYS A 54 19.15 2.71 -9.97
CA LYS A 54 20.53 3.17 -9.80
C LYS A 54 20.65 4.25 -8.72
N VAL A 55 19.68 5.16 -8.65
CA VAL A 55 19.68 6.25 -7.65
C VAL A 55 19.49 5.69 -6.24
N GLY A 56 18.55 4.76 -6.07
CA GLY A 56 18.32 4.07 -4.79
C GLY A 56 19.54 3.27 -4.35
N PHE A 57 20.10 2.49 -5.27
CA PHE A 57 21.33 1.72 -5.05
C PHE A 57 22.49 2.59 -4.57
N GLU A 58 22.85 3.66 -5.28
CA GLU A 58 24.00 4.50 -4.91
C GLU A 58 23.78 5.18 -3.54
N ALA A 59 22.56 5.67 -3.27
CA ALA A 59 22.22 6.26 -1.99
C ALA A 59 22.33 5.25 -0.83
N THR A 60 21.84 4.03 -1.05
CA THR A 60 21.91 2.93 -0.06
C THR A 60 23.34 2.48 0.16
N LYS A 61 24.11 2.27 -0.91
CA LYS A 61 25.53 1.87 -0.84
C LYS A 61 26.36 2.89 -0.09
N GLN A 62 26.17 4.18 -0.37
CA GLN A 62 26.86 5.25 0.35
C GLN A 62 26.49 5.26 1.84
N ARG A 63 25.23 4.98 2.19
CA ARG A 63 24.79 4.95 3.58
C ARG A 63 25.41 3.84 4.40
N PHE A 64 25.65 2.69 3.78
CA PHE A 64 26.15 1.49 4.46
C PHE A 64 27.61 1.16 4.13
N ILE A 65 28.37 2.11 3.57
CA ILE A 65 29.75 1.93 3.09
C ILE A 65 30.73 1.39 4.16
N HIS A 66 30.43 1.58 5.45
CA HIS A 66 31.25 1.13 6.58
C HIS A 66 30.67 -0.08 7.33
N GLN A 67 29.70 -0.80 6.74
CA GLN A 67 29.05 -1.95 7.37
C GLN A 67 29.31 -3.25 6.61
N ASP A 68 30.28 -4.03 7.07
CA ASP A 68 30.74 -5.26 6.40
C ASP A 68 29.69 -6.38 6.33
N LYS A 69 28.64 -6.32 7.16
CA LYS A 69 27.54 -7.30 7.18
C LYS A 69 26.41 -6.97 6.20
N ILE A 70 26.49 -5.82 5.54
CA ILE A 70 25.46 -5.33 4.63
C ILE A 70 25.96 -5.46 3.21
N GLU A 71 25.22 -6.21 2.41
CA GLU A 71 25.44 -6.34 0.99
C GLU A 71 24.41 -5.49 0.25
N VAL A 72 24.87 -4.63 -0.68
CA VAL A 72 23.99 -3.81 -1.51
C VAL A 72 24.14 -4.25 -2.96
N VAL A 73 23.05 -4.69 -3.58
CA VAL A 73 23.03 -5.29 -4.92
C VAL A 73 22.16 -4.45 -5.86
N HIS A 74 22.75 -4.02 -6.98
CA HIS A 74 22.03 -3.35 -8.06
C HIS A 74 21.53 -4.37 -9.07
N THR A 75 20.25 -4.73 -9.01
CA THR A 75 19.61 -5.61 -9.99
C THR A 75 18.09 -5.46 -9.92
N LEU A 76 17.40 -5.80 -11.00
CA LEU A 76 15.94 -5.93 -10.95
C LEU A 76 15.57 -7.11 -10.04
N PHE A 77 14.43 -7.02 -9.38
CA PHE A 77 14.00 -8.03 -8.41
C PHE A 77 13.91 -9.41 -9.06
N GLN A 78 13.30 -9.51 -10.24
CA GLN A 78 13.14 -10.76 -11.00
C GLN A 78 14.47 -11.40 -11.43
N ASP A 79 15.54 -10.60 -11.53
CA ASP A 79 16.87 -11.04 -11.94
C ASP A 79 17.76 -11.37 -10.73
N PHE A 80 17.30 -11.07 -9.51
CA PHE A 80 18.03 -11.40 -8.31
C PHE A 80 17.95 -12.91 -8.03
N HIS A 81 19.11 -13.54 -7.89
CA HIS A 81 19.21 -14.94 -7.54
C HIS A 81 20.18 -15.12 -6.38
N SER A 82 19.80 -15.96 -5.42
CA SER A 82 20.63 -16.29 -4.27
C SER A 82 20.46 -17.75 -3.90
N GLU A 83 21.58 -18.42 -3.59
CA GLU A 83 21.58 -19.80 -3.08
C GLU A 83 21.10 -19.85 -1.62
N ILE A 84 21.21 -18.73 -0.88
CA ILE A 84 20.73 -18.63 0.49
C ILE A 84 19.27 -18.20 0.53
N LYS A 85 18.52 -18.80 1.48
CA LYS A 85 17.20 -18.31 1.91
C LYS A 85 17.32 -17.43 3.13
N TYR A 86 16.34 -16.57 3.38
CA TYR A 86 16.37 -15.55 4.41
C TYR A 86 15.31 -15.81 5.48
N ASP A 87 15.68 -15.61 6.75
CA ASP A 87 14.77 -15.72 7.88
C ASP A 87 13.73 -14.59 7.87
N LEU A 88 14.08 -13.41 7.35
CA LEU A 88 13.17 -12.28 7.13
C LEU A 88 13.36 -11.70 5.73
N VAL A 89 12.27 -11.64 4.97
CA VAL A 89 12.18 -10.99 3.66
C VAL A 89 11.27 -9.77 3.80
N ILE A 90 11.74 -8.60 3.36
CA ILE A 90 11.00 -7.33 3.40
C ILE A 90 10.80 -6.84 1.95
N ALA A 91 9.57 -6.54 1.57
CA ALA A 91 9.23 -5.92 0.29
C ALA A 91 8.19 -4.81 0.53
N GLU A 92 8.69 -3.65 0.91
CA GLU A 92 7.87 -2.49 1.30
C GLU A 92 7.80 -1.48 0.16
N GLY A 93 6.60 -1.03 -0.18
CA GLY A 93 6.36 0.02 -1.15
C GLY A 93 6.69 -0.34 -2.60
N CYS A 94 6.95 -1.61 -2.90
CA CYS A 94 7.47 -2.04 -4.20
C CYS A 94 6.61 -3.06 -4.96
N LEU A 95 5.62 -3.69 -4.30
CA LEU A 95 4.71 -4.66 -4.92
C LEU A 95 3.47 -4.03 -5.57
N PRO A 96 2.72 -3.11 -4.91
CA PRO A 96 1.66 -2.38 -5.60
C PRO A 96 2.22 -1.50 -6.72
N HIS A 97 1.40 -1.20 -7.72
CA HIS A 97 1.77 -0.42 -8.90
C HIS A 97 2.83 -1.09 -9.79
N GLN A 98 2.91 -2.42 -9.75
CA GLN A 98 3.63 -3.21 -10.75
C GLN A 98 2.65 -3.68 -11.83
N LYS A 99 3.15 -4.00 -13.03
CA LYS A 99 2.32 -4.58 -14.10
C LYS A 99 1.79 -5.96 -13.72
N GLU A 100 2.67 -6.79 -13.16
CA GLU A 100 2.38 -8.17 -12.74
C GLU A 100 2.78 -8.38 -11.26
N PRO A 101 2.06 -7.78 -10.29
CA PRO A 101 2.47 -7.77 -8.88
C PRO A 101 2.52 -9.18 -8.27
N LEU A 102 1.64 -10.09 -8.67
CA LEU A 102 1.61 -11.47 -8.17
C LEU A 102 2.79 -12.32 -8.68
N PHE A 103 3.22 -12.11 -9.92
CA PHE A 103 4.43 -12.75 -10.45
C PHE A 103 5.67 -12.32 -9.66
N LEU A 104 5.78 -11.02 -9.39
CA LEU A 104 6.86 -10.50 -8.57
C LEU A 104 6.78 -11.01 -7.12
N LEU A 105 5.57 -11.10 -6.55
CA LEU A 105 5.36 -11.68 -5.22
C LEU A 105 5.87 -13.12 -5.16
N ASP A 106 5.61 -13.95 -6.17
CA ASP A 106 6.13 -15.33 -6.20
C ASP A 106 7.65 -15.39 -6.19
N HIS A 107 8.31 -14.51 -6.95
CA HIS A 107 9.76 -14.39 -6.93
C HIS A 107 10.26 -14.05 -5.52
N ILE A 108 9.65 -13.07 -4.85
CA ILE A 108 10.03 -12.64 -3.50
C ILE A 108 9.77 -13.75 -2.47
N CYS A 109 8.63 -14.44 -2.54
CA CYS A 109 8.29 -15.58 -1.68
C CYS A 109 9.35 -16.70 -1.74
N ASN A 110 9.99 -16.90 -2.90
CA ASN A 110 11.04 -17.90 -3.05
C ASN A 110 12.30 -17.57 -2.24
N ALA A 111 12.53 -16.32 -1.83
CA ALA A 111 13.67 -15.96 -0.98
C ALA A 111 13.48 -16.34 0.49
N VAL A 112 12.25 -16.62 0.92
CA VAL A 112 11.92 -16.90 2.33
C VAL A 112 12.34 -18.32 2.72
N ASP A 113 13.05 -18.46 3.84
CA ASP A 113 13.44 -19.74 4.43
C ASP A 113 12.24 -20.45 5.08
N GLU A 114 12.32 -21.77 5.30
CA GLU A 114 11.29 -22.51 6.04
C GLU A 114 11.12 -21.93 7.46
N GLY A 115 9.87 -21.68 7.87
CA GLY A 115 9.56 -20.95 9.12
C GLY A 115 9.98 -19.47 9.15
N GLY A 116 10.49 -18.95 8.03
CA GLY A 116 10.86 -17.54 7.85
C GLY A 116 9.63 -16.63 7.71
N LEU A 117 9.88 -15.32 7.82
CA LEU A 117 8.87 -14.28 7.75
C LEU A 117 8.99 -13.48 6.46
N LEU A 118 7.83 -13.14 5.90
CA LEU A 118 7.68 -12.23 4.77
C LEU A 118 6.87 -11.00 5.23
N LEU A 119 7.48 -9.83 5.13
CA LEU A 119 6.85 -8.54 5.37
C LEU A 119 6.64 -7.86 4.02
N ILE A 120 5.39 -7.56 3.68
CA ILE A 120 5.06 -6.83 2.46
C ILE A 120 4.13 -5.64 2.75
N THR A 121 4.00 -4.77 1.76
CA THR A 121 2.89 -3.82 1.68
C THR A 121 1.92 -4.14 0.56
N THR A 122 0.64 -3.90 0.80
CA THR A 122 -0.48 -3.97 -0.13
C THR A 122 -1.09 -2.58 -0.33
N ALA A 123 -1.86 -2.42 -1.39
CA ALA A 123 -2.74 -1.27 -1.60
C ALA A 123 -3.98 -1.76 -2.34
N ASN A 124 -5.16 -1.39 -1.86
CA ASN A 124 -6.45 -1.76 -2.46
C ASN A 124 -7.24 -0.51 -2.85
N GLY A 125 -8.29 -0.67 -3.65
CA GLY A 125 -9.10 0.44 -4.13
C GLY A 125 -9.72 1.27 -2.99
N ILE A 126 -10.10 0.65 -1.87
CA ILE A 126 -10.72 1.34 -0.72
C ILE A 126 -9.72 2.33 -0.09
N SER A 127 -8.55 1.81 0.26
CA SER A 127 -7.46 2.53 0.90
C SER A 127 -6.83 3.62 0.05
N TYR A 128 -6.92 3.46 -1.28
CA TYR A 128 -6.35 4.33 -2.30
C TYR A 128 -7.42 5.16 -3.02
N LEU A 129 -8.68 5.11 -2.59
CA LEU A 129 -9.78 5.79 -3.29
C LEU A 129 -9.51 7.29 -3.35
N THR A 130 -9.01 7.86 -2.26
CA THR A 130 -8.78 9.31 -2.18
C THR A 130 -7.64 9.78 -3.09
N GLU A 131 -6.62 8.95 -3.28
CA GLU A 131 -5.51 9.15 -4.19
C GLU A 131 -6.01 9.00 -5.63
N THR A 132 -6.79 7.96 -5.92
CA THR A 132 -7.46 7.75 -7.21
C THR A 132 -8.30 8.97 -7.62
N LEU A 133 -9.11 9.51 -6.70
CA LEU A 133 -9.92 10.71 -6.92
C LEU A 133 -9.07 11.95 -7.15
N ARG A 134 -7.94 12.10 -6.44
CA ARG A 134 -6.99 13.19 -6.73
C ARG A 134 -6.36 13.01 -8.12
N ARG A 135 -6.05 11.80 -8.56
CA ARG A 135 -5.53 11.59 -9.94
C ARG A 135 -6.56 11.98 -11.00
N LEU A 136 -7.84 11.66 -10.77
CA LEU A 136 -8.94 12.12 -11.62
C LEU A 136 -9.09 13.65 -11.67
N ILE A 137 -8.72 14.38 -10.61
CA ILE A 137 -8.64 15.85 -10.67
C ILE A 137 -7.61 16.27 -11.74
N ARG A 138 -6.42 15.67 -11.78
CA ARG A 138 -5.44 15.96 -12.85
C ARG A 138 -6.06 15.70 -14.22
N ASP A 139 -6.64 14.52 -14.42
CA ASP A 139 -7.15 14.10 -15.74
C ASP A 139 -8.35 14.91 -16.22
N LYS A 140 -9.04 15.59 -15.30
CA LYS A 140 -10.12 16.52 -15.65
C LYS A 140 -9.61 17.79 -16.34
N PHE A 141 -8.42 18.27 -15.99
CA PHE A 141 -7.89 19.58 -16.47
C PHE A 141 -6.69 19.45 -17.39
N LEU A 142 -6.01 18.32 -17.38
CA LEU A 142 -4.75 18.12 -18.08
C LEU A 142 -4.85 16.92 -19.00
N SER A 143 -4.37 17.08 -20.22
CA SER A 143 -4.03 15.94 -21.05
C SER A 143 -2.83 15.23 -20.43
N THR A 144 -2.82 13.90 -20.48
CA THR A 144 -1.72 13.06 -20.00
C THR A 144 -0.38 13.35 -20.69
N ASN A 145 -0.39 13.99 -21.86
CA ASN A 145 0.80 14.37 -22.63
C ASN A 145 1.38 15.76 -22.26
N GLU A 146 0.78 16.47 -21.31
CA GLU A 146 1.28 17.78 -20.89
C GLU A 146 2.66 17.66 -20.19
N PRO A 147 3.61 18.58 -20.42
CA PRO A 147 4.92 18.54 -19.77
C PRO A 147 4.82 18.53 -18.25
N THR A 148 5.67 17.74 -17.58
CA THR A 148 5.67 17.57 -16.12
C THR A 148 5.72 18.90 -15.36
N GLU A 149 6.54 19.86 -15.80
CA GLU A 149 6.66 21.18 -15.16
C GLU A 149 5.35 21.98 -15.25
N LYS A 150 4.62 21.82 -16.36
CA LYS A 150 3.31 22.48 -16.53
C LYS A 150 2.26 21.82 -15.65
N GLN A 151 2.25 20.50 -15.56
CA GLN A 151 1.36 19.77 -14.64
C GLN A 151 1.63 20.18 -13.19
N LEU A 152 2.89 20.17 -12.75
CA LEU A 152 3.27 20.59 -11.39
C LEU A 152 2.77 21.99 -11.06
N ARG A 153 3.05 22.97 -11.92
CA ARG A 153 2.63 24.36 -11.71
C ARG A 153 1.12 24.52 -11.52
N LEU A 154 0.31 23.71 -12.20
CA LEU A 154 -1.15 23.75 -12.10
C LEU A 154 -1.68 22.97 -10.89
N LEU A 155 -1.06 21.85 -10.55
CA LEU A 155 -1.51 20.97 -9.47
C LEU A 155 -1.05 21.41 -8.08
N MET A 156 0.10 22.08 -7.98
CA MET A 156 0.67 22.53 -6.71
C MET A 156 -0.30 23.38 -5.88
N PRO A 157 -0.94 24.44 -6.41
CA PRO A 157 -1.87 25.26 -5.63
C PRO A 157 -3.09 24.47 -5.12
N ILE A 158 -3.55 23.48 -5.88
CA ILE A 158 -4.68 22.61 -5.50
C ILE A 158 -4.26 21.72 -4.34
N TYR A 159 -3.20 20.93 -4.50
CA TYR A 159 -2.82 19.91 -3.53
C TYR A 159 -2.08 20.43 -2.31
N GLU A 160 -1.46 21.62 -2.36
CA GLU A 160 -0.86 22.22 -1.18
C GLU A 160 -1.89 22.36 -0.05
N SER A 161 -3.11 22.79 -0.38
CA SER A 161 -4.20 22.92 0.61
C SER A 161 -4.64 21.57 1.19
N HIS A 162 -4.65 20.51 0.36
CA HIS A 162 -5.00 19.15 0.80
C HIS A 162 -3.90 18.55 1.68
N LEU A 163 -2.64 18.67 1.27
CA LEU A 163 -1.50 18.08 1.97
C LEU A 163 -1.23 18.75 3.31
N LYS A 164 -1.52 20.05 3.44
CA LYS A 164 -1.45 20.77 4.72
C LYS A 164 -2.40 20.22 5.79
N THR A 165 -3.41 19.42 5.44
CA THR A 165 -4.26 18.76 6.43
C THR A 165 -3.59 17.57 7.11
N LEU A 166 -2.48 17.04 6.57
CA LEU A 166 -1.76 15.89 7.11
C LEU A 166 -0.70 16.32 8.12
N ILE A 167 -0.95 16.08 9.41
CA ILE A 167 -0.08 16.48 10.53
C ILE A 167 1.34 15.88 10.44
N ASN A 168 1.50 14.73 9.79
CA ASN A 168 2.76 13.98 9.75
C ASN A 168 3.33 13.77 8.34
N MET A 169 2.99 14.64 7.38
CA MET A 169 3.56 14.56 6.04
C MET A 169 5.09 14.79 6.10
N SER A 170 5.87 13.81 5.66
CA SER A 170 7.33 13.91 5.63
C SER A 170 7.90 14.14 4.22
N ARG A 171 7.09 13.94 3.18
CA ARG A 171 7.50 14.10 1.78
C ARG A 171 7.24 15.55 1.34
N PRO A 172 8.17 16.20 0.60
CA PRO A 172 7.89 17.47 -0.05
C PRO A 172 6.64 17.41 -0.94
N ILE A 173 5.92 18.53 -1.06
CA ILE A 173 4.67 18.60 -1.85
C ILE A 173 4.93 18.23 -3.30
N GLU A 174 6.00 18.77 -3.90
CA GLU A 174 6.38 18.51 -5.28
C GLU A 174 6.65 17.02 -5.52
N ASP A 175 7.51 16.41 -4.69
CA ASP A 175 7.80 14.97 -4.74
C ASP A 175 6.52 14.13 -4.59
N TRP A 176 5.60 14.52 -3.69
CA TRP A 176 4.34 13.80 -3.54
C TRP A 176 3.47 13.89 -4.80
N ILE A 177 3.39 15.05 -5.44
CA ILE A 177 2.62 15.22 -6.69
C ILE A 177 3.26 14.41 -7.82
N LEU A 178 4.59 14.43 -7.95
CA LEU A 178 5.30 13.62 -8.94
C LEU A 178 5.00 12.13 -8.74
N ASP A 179 5.17 11.65 -7.51
CA ASP A 179 5.11 10.23 -7.18
C ASP A 179 3.68 9.71 -6.99
N SER A 180 2.68 10.54 -6.72
CA SER A 180 1.32 10.07 -6.42
C SER A 180 0.33 10.49 -7.49
N ILE A 181 0.59 11.60 -8.17
CA ILE A 181 -0.34 12.16 -9.15
C ILE A 181 0.20 11.99 -10.56
N ILE A 182 1.35 12.58 -10.89
CA ILE A 182 1.84 12.70 -12.27
C ILE A 182 2.37 11.39 -12.84
N GLN A 183 3.01 10.54 -12.03
CA GLN A 183 3.57 9.28 -12.52
C GLN A 183 2.53 8.43 -13.29
N PRO A 184 2.93 7.76 -14.38
CA PRO A 184 2.02 6.92 -15.17
C PRO A 184 1.61 5.67 -14.38
N LEU A 185 0.30 5.43 -14.23
CA LEU A 185 -0.25 4.25 -13.53
C LEU A 185 -1.24 3.45 -14.40
N GLN A 186 -1.41 3.84 -15.66
CA GLN A 186 -2.39 3.27 -16.58
C GLN A 186 -2.14 1.81 -16.99
N GLU A 187 -0.92 1.31 -16.79
CA GLU A 187 -0.52 -0.08 -17.09
C GLU A 187 -0.22 -0.93 -15.85
N VAL A 188 -0.50 -0.41 -14.66
CA VAL A 188 -0.15 -1.10 -13.40
C VAL A 188 -1.37 -1.44 -12.57
N ARG A 189 -1.17 -2.33 -11.60
CA ARG A 189 -2.24 -2.86 -10.76
C ARG A 189 -2.02 -2.54 -9.29
N LEU A 190 -3.14 -2.35 -8.60
CA LEU A 190 -3.18 -2.48 -7.14
C LEU A 190 -2.92 -3.95 -6.74
N LEU A 191 -2.64 -4.16 -5.46
CA LEU A 191 -2.44 -5.49 -4.89
C LEU A 191 -3.05 -5.50 -3.49
N SER A 192 -4.23 -6.08 -3.36
CA SER A 192 -5.01 -6.12 -2.12
C SER A 192 -4.54 -7.22 -1.16
N ILE A 193 -4.89 -7.09 0.13
CA ILE A 193 -4.64 -8.14 1.13
C ILE A 193 -5.30 -9.47 0.73
N PRO A 194 -6.58 -9.51 0.29
CA PRO A 194 -7.18 -10.76 -0.17
C PRO A 194 -6.47 -11.41 -1.35
N GLU A 195 -6.02 -10.63 -2.34
CA GLU A 195 -5.25 -11.16 -3.47
C GLU A 195 -3.96 -11.83 -3.00
N VAL A 196 -3.20 -11.17 -2.10
CA VAL A 196 -2.00 -11.77 -1.53
C VAL A 196 -2.31 -13.06 -0.81
N ILE A 197 -3.26 -13.04 0.14
CA ILE A 197 -3.58 -14.22 0.98
C ILE A 197 -3.98 -15.40 0.10
N ASN A 198 -4.87 -15.17 -0.87
CA ASN A 198 -5.33 -16.22 -1.77
C ASN A 198 -4.20 -16.76 -2.67
N HIS A 199 -3.27 -15.90 -3.09
CA HIS A 199 -2.15 -16.29 -3.97
C HIS A 199 -1.08 -17.11 -3.25
N VAL A 200 -0.86 -16.85 -1.96
CA VAL A 200 0.15 -17.55 -1.15
C VAL A 200 -0.43 -18.65 -0.26
N ASP A 201 -1.73 -18.91 -0.37
CA ASP A 201 -2.42 -19.91 0.45
C ASP A 201 -1.76 -21.30 0.28
N GLY A 202 -1.67 -22.03 1.38
CA GLY A 202 -0.95 -23.31 1.44
C GLY A 202 0.59 -23.21 1.45
N ARG A 203 1.18 -22.04 1.21
CA ARG A 203 2.64 -21.80 1.36
C ARG A 203 2.98 -20.85 2.50
N PHE A 204 2.05 -19.97 2.84
CA PHE A 204 2.21 -18.97 3.89
C PHE A 204 0.93 -18.85 4.73
N GLU A 205 1.11 -18.53 6.01
CA GLU A 205 0.02 -18.13 6.91
C GLU A 205 0.19 -16.68 7.37
N VAL A 206 -0.90 -15.92 7.41
CA VAL A 206 -0.90 -14.56 7.96
C VAL A 206 -0.54 -14.59 9.44
N LEU A 207 0.48 -13.81 9.81
CA LEU A 207 0.89 -13.59 11.19
C LEU A 207 0.21 -12.35 11.78
N SER A 208 0.21 -11.24 11.04
CA SER A 208 -0.28 -9.95 11.52
C SER A 208 -0.40 -8.91 10.39
N SER A 209 -0.93 -7.73 10.73
CA SER A 209 -1.11 -6.62 9.81
C SER A 209 -0.94 -5.25 10.48
N SER A 210 -0.66 -4.23 9.68
CA SER A 210 -0.70 -2.82 10.10
C SER A 210 -1.41 -1.99 9.02
N PRO A 211 -2.58 -1.37 9.28
CA PRO A 211 -3.29 -1.31 10.56
C PRO A 211 -3.70 -2.69 11.11
N LYS A 212 -3.83 -2.79 12.44
CA LYS A 212 -4.29 -4.03 13.08
C LYS A 212 -5.80 -4.18 12.93
N PHE A 213 -6.23 -5.23 12.25
CA PHE A 213 -7.66 -5.53 12.05
C PHE A 213 -8.02 -7.01 12.29
N ILE A 214 -7.03 -7.90 12.40
CA ILE A 214 -7.25 -9.35 12.51
C ILE A 214 -7.67 -9.69 13.95
N ASP A 215 -8.86 -10.27 14.09
CA ASP A 215 -9.37 -10.76 15.38
C ASP A 215 -9.47 -12.29 15.35
N ASP A 216 -8.63 -12.95 16.15
CA ASP A 216 -8.66 -14.41 16.33
C ASP A 216 -8.98 -14.74 17.80
N TRP A 217 -10.21 -15.19 18.04
CA TRP A 217 -10.71 -15.57 19.37
C TRP A 217 -10.59 -17.06 19.66
N ARG A 218 -10.02 -17.84 18.75
CA ARG A 218 -9.93 -19.29 18.93
C ARG A 218 -9.01 -19.63 20.09
N TRP A 219 -9.36 -20.68 20.81
CA TRP A 219 -8.48 -21.19 21.84
C TRP A 219 -7.35 -21.99 21.20
N TYR A 220 -6.10 -21.75 21.62
CA TYR A 220 -4.95 -22.45 21.06
C TYR A 220 -5.03 -23.98 21.21
N LYS A 221 -5.84 -24.49 22.15
CA LYS A 221 -6.06 -25.94 22.35
C LYS A 221 -7.04 -26.54 21.33
N ASP A 222 -7.79 -25.72 20.62
CA ASP A 222 -8.72 -26.18 19.57
C ASP A 222 -8.02 -26.29 18.21
N ILE A 223 -6.77 -25.83 18.10
CA ILE A 223 -5.96 -25.88 16.89
C ILE A 223 -5.32 -27.26 16.76
N ASN A 224 -5.97 -28.14 16.00
CA ASN A 224 -5.61 -29.55 15.88
C ASN A 224 -5.01 -29.94 14.51
N SER A 225 -4.71 -28.96 13.66
CA SER A 225 -4.21 -29.16 12.29
C SER A 225 -2.92 -28.38 12.02
N LYS A 226 -2.12 -28.86 11.06
CA LYS A 226 -0.92 -28.15 10.56
C LYS A 226 -1.29 -26.84 9.86
N VAL A 227 -2.33 -26.87 9.02
CA VAL A 227 -2.97 -25.66 8.49
C VAL A 227 -3.84 -25.11 9.61
N LYS A 228 -3.42 -23.99 10.19
CA LYS A 228 -4.08 -23.40 11.36
C LYS A 228 -5.22 -22.50 10.93
N GLY A 229 -5.39 -22.19 9.65
CA GLY A 229 -6.53 -21.42 9.14
C GLY A 229 -6.45 -19.93 9.44
N TYR A 230 -5.25 -19.40 9.73
CA TYR A 230 -5.05 -17.97 9.97
C TYR A 230 -5.41 -17.12 8.75
N ASN A 231 -5.19 -17.64 7.53
CA ASN A 231 -5.56 -16.97 6.28
C ASN A 231 -7.07 -16.67 6.20
N GLN A 232 -7.91 -17.66 6.51
CA GLN A 232 -9.36 -17.50 6.47
C GLN A 232 -9.85 -16.47 7.49
N ILE A 233 -9.26 -16.47 8.69
CA ILE A 233 -9.60 -15.50 9.74
C ILE A 233 -9.17 -14.09 9.36
N ALA A 234 -7.99 -13.95 8.76
CA ALA A 234 -7.52 -12.68 8.24
C ALA A 234 -8.45 -12.15 7.13
N LEU A 235 -8.88 -13.00 6.20
CA LEU A 235 -9.84 -12.64 5.15
C LEU A 235 -11.20 -12.22 5.73
N ASP A 236 -11.73 -12.97 6.70
CA ASP A 236 -13.01 -12.65 7.32
C ASP A 236 -12.93 -11.35 8.14
N SER A 237 -11.85 -11.14 8.88
CA SER A 237 -11.60 -9.90 9.61
C SER A 237 -11.46 -8.71 8.65
N TYR A 238 -10.75 -8.90 7.53
CA TYR A 238 -10.57 -7.89 6.51
C TYR A 238 -11.91 -7.41 5.95
N PHE A 239 -12.74 -8.31 5.42
CA PHE A 239 -14.00 -7.93 4.80
C PHE A 239 -15.06 -7.43 5.78
N ARG A 240 -14.89 -7.61 7.09
CA ARG A 240 -15.77 -7.01 8.10
C ARG A 240 -15.31 -5.63 8.59
N LYS A 241 -14.10 -5.22 8.22
CA LYS A 241 -13.46 -3.99 8.72
C LYS A 241 -12.85 -3.11 7.64
N ASN A 242 -12.87 -3.50 6.36
CA ASN A 242 -12.17 -2.80 5.30
C ASN A 242 -12.64 -1.34 5.09
N LEU A 243 -13.84 -0.98 5.55
CA LEU A 243 -14.26 0.43 5.64
C LEU A 243 -13.28 1.31 6.44
N ASN A 244 -12.58 0.74 7.42
CA ASN A 244 -11.56 1.45 8.22
C ASN A 244 -10.32 1.88 7.42
N PHE A 245 -10.13 1.37 6.19
CA PHE A 245 -9.06 1.82 5.31
C PHE A 245 -9.44 3.06 4.50
N LEU A 246 -10.72 3.38 4.40
CA LEU A 246 -11.25 4.43 3.53
C LEU A 246 -10.95 5.84 4.05
N ASP A 247 -11.00 6.03 5.37
CA ASP A 247 -10.87 7.35 5.99
C ASP A 247 -10.07 7.28 7.30
N TYR A 248 -8.85 7.82 7.29
CA TYR A 248 -7.95 7.72 8.44
C TYR A 248 -8.45 8.45 9.70
N ARG A 249 -9.39 9.40 9.54
CA ARG A 249 -9.93 10.24 10.61
C ARG A 249 -10.84 9.47 11.55
N PHE A 250 -11.41 8.36 11.07
CA PHE A 250 -12.42 7.60 11.78
C PHE A 250 -11.96 6.18 12.05
N THR A 251 -12.66 5.56 13.00
CA THR A 251 -12.69 4.11 13.18
C THR A 251 -14.15 3.71 13.20
N PHE A 252 -14.53 2.90 12.23
CA PHE A 252 -15.89 2.42 12.02
C PHE A 252 -16.08 1.07 12.70
N VAL A 253 -17.30 0.83 13.13
CA VAL A 253 -17.72 -0.47 13.67
C VAL A 253 -17.64 -1.55 12.57
N GLU A 254 -17.57 -2.80 13.00
CA GLU A 254 -17.64 -3.92 12.06
C GLU A 254 -18.94 -3.93 11.27
N HIS A 255 -18.84 -4.33 10.01
CA HIS A 255 -19.96 -4.48 9.08
C HIS A 255 -20.06 -5.91 8.56
N SER A 256 -21.10 -6.19 7.77
CA SER A 256 -21.23 -7.49 7.12
C SER A 256 -20.09 -7.74 6.13
N LYS A 257 -19.80 -9.03 5.88
CA LYS A 257 -18.79 -9.43 4.92
C LYS A 257 -19.19 -9.01 3.50
N GLU A 258 -20.48 -9.13 3.18
CA GLU A 258 -21.06 -8.78 1.90
C GLU A 258 -20.90 -7.28 1.62
N PHE A 259 -21.10 -6.43 2.64
CA PHE A 259 -20.82 -5.00 2.52
C PHE A 259 -19.36 -4.75 2.17
N GLY A 260 -18.43 -5.36 2.90
CA GLY A 260 -17.00 -5.15 2.66
C GLY A 260 -16.56 -5.65 1.29
N MET A 261 -17.05 -6.81 0.84
CA MET A 261 -16.79 -7.33 -0.50
C MET A 261 -17.32 -6.38 -1.58
N LYS A 262 -18.53 -5.84 -1.41
CA LYS A 262 -19.10 -4.90 -2.39
C LYS A 262 -18.36 -3.56 -2.41
N LEU A 263 -17.95 -3.05 -1.25
CA LEU A 263 -17.15 -1.83 -1.16
C LEU A 263 -15.79 -2.01 -1.86
N GLU A 264 -15.15 -3.17 -1.67
CA GLU A 264 -13.89 -3.55 -2.30
C GLU A 264 -14.01 -3.55 -3.83
N GLU A 265 -15.02 -4.24 -4.35
CA GLU A 265 -15.33 -4.33 -5.78
C GLU A 265 -15.46 -2.93 -6.40
N LEU A 266 -16.36 -2.10 -5.86
CA LEU A 266 -16.61 -0.76 -6.41
C LEU A 266 -15.38 0.15 -6.34
N CYS A 267 -14.59 0.08 -5.27
CA CYS A 267 -13.40 0.92 -5.16
C CYS A 267 -12.27 0.44 -6.08
N ASN A 268 -12.12 -0.87 -6.30
CA ASN A 268 -11.20 -1.42 -7.29
C ASN A 268 -11.65 -1.07 -8.72
N ASP A 269 -12.95 -1.09 -8.99
CA ASP A 269 -13.49 -0.65 -10.28
C ASP A 269 -13.24 0.84 -10.51
N THR A 270 -13.31 1.68 -9.47
CA THR A 270 -12.93 3.10 -9.58
C THR A 270 -11.47 3.27 -10.03
N TRP A 271 -10.55 2.45 -9.49
CA TRP A 271 -9.16 2.43 -9.94
C TRP A 271 -9.06 2.04 -11.41
N ASN A 272 -9.72 0.96 -11.83
CA ASN A 272 -9.69 0.49 -13.20
C ASN A 272 -10.24 1.54 -14.18
N ILE A 273 -11.36 2.18 -13.83
CA ILE A 273 -11.96 3.27 -14.60
C ILE A 273 -10.98 4.44 -14.74
N MET A 274 -10.28 4.81 -13.65
CA MET A 274 -9.26 5.86 -13.68
C MET A 274 -8.10 5.51 -14.63
N CYS A 275 -7.60 4.27 -14.58
CA CYS A 275 -6.57 3.82 -15.52
C CYS A 275 -7.04 3.87 -16.98
N GLU A 276 -8.29 3.51 -17.27
CA GLU A 276 -8.87 3.60 -18.63
C GLU A 276 -8.98 5.05 -19.12
N ILE A 277 -9.39 5.98 -18.24
CA ILE A 277 -9.41 7.43 -18.53
C ILE A 277 -8.00 7.91 -18.92
N GLU A 278 -6.95 7.50 -18.20
CA GLU A 278 -5.57 7.87 -18.53
C GLU A 278 -5.08 7.37 -19.89
N ARG A 279 -5.53 6.19 -20.30
CA ARG A 279 -5.19 5.64 -21.63
C ARG A 279 -5.91 6.35 -22.77
N ASN A 280 -6.84 7.27 -22.47
CA ASN A 280 -7.79 7.83 -23.42
C ASN A 280 -8.64 6.74 -24.13
N GLU A 281 -8.83 5.59 -23.47
CA GLU A 281 -9.64 4.47 -23.98
C GLU A 281 -11.09 4.69 -23.55
N ASP A 282 -11.88 5.45 -24.32
CA ASP A 282 -13.33 5.67 -24.10
C ASP A 282 -13.74 5.74 -22.62
N GLY A 283 -12.90 6.39 -21.80
CA GLY A 283 -13.01 6.38 -20.35
C GLY A 283 -14.26 7.13 -19.95
N ASP A 284 -15.36 6.40 -19.77
CA ASP A 284 -16.66 6.99 -19.59
C ASP A 284 -16.76 7.59 -18.19
N TRP A 285 -16.57 8.92 -18.10
CA TRP A 285 -16.86 9.70 -16.92
C TRP A 285 -18.27 9.40 -16.38
N GLY A 286 -19.24 9.06 -17.23
CA GLY A 286 -20.56 8.58 -16.81
C GLY A 286 -20.53 7.28 -16.02
N ARG A 287 -19.72 6.29 -16.47
CA ARG A 287 -19.47 5.04 -15.74
C ARG A 287 -18.78 5.32 -14.40
N LEU A 288 -17.78 6.21 -14.38
CA LEU A 288 -17.15 6.66 -13.14
C LEU A 288 -18.19 7.24 -12.17
N TYR A 289 -19.02 8.18 -12.62
CA TYR A 289 -20.00 8.83 -11.75
C TYR A 289 -21.06 7.86 -11.23
N THR A 290 -21.43 6.86 -12.03
CA THR A 290 -22.35 5.80 -11.61
C THR A 290 -21.71 5.00 -10.48
N ASN A 291 -20.49 4.52 -10.69
CA ASN A 291 -19.75 3.74 -9.70
C ASN A 291 -19.50 4.52 -8.39
N LEU A 292 -19.11 5.79 -8.49
CA LEU A 292 -18.94 6.66 -7.31
C LEU A 292 -20.26 6.93 -6.57
N SER A 293 -21.39 6.97 -7.29
CA SER A 293 -22.71 7.11 -6.67
C SER A 293 -23.11 5.85 -5.90
N ASP A 294 -22.75 4.66 -6.41
CA ASP A 294 -22.96 3.39 -5.71
C ASP A 294 -22.11 3.31 -4.43
N ILE A 295 -20.84 3.74 -4.49
CA ILE A 295 -19.99 3.88 -3.29
C ILE A 295 -20.63 4.87 -2.32
N LEU A 296 -21.07 6.04 -2.80
CA LEU A 296 -21.71 7.05 -1.96
C LEU A 296 -22.92 6.48 -1.21
N ASN A 297 -23.79 5.75 -1.91
CA ASN A 297 -24.98 5.11 -1.33
C ASN A 297 -24.61 4.11 -0.22
N LEU A 298 -23.53 3.33 -0.38
CA LEU A 298 -23.04 2.44 0.67
C LEU A 298 -22.54 3.20 1.91
N LEU A 299 -22.03 4.41 1.75
CA LEU A 299 -21.40 5.17 2.83
C LEU A 299 -22.36 6.08 3.60
N LEU A 300 -23.55 6.36 3.08
CA LEU A 300 -24.49 7.34 3.66
C LEU A 300 -24.79 7.09 5.15
N GLU A 301 -25.03 5.84 5.52
CA GLU A 301 -25.30 5.46 6.91
C GLU A 301 -24.02 5.16 7.71
N PRO A 302 -23.11 4.25 7.27
CA PRO A 302 -21.99 3.84 8.10
C PRO A 302 -20.86 4.87 8.21
N ALA A 303 -20.77 5.83 7.28
CA ALA A 303 -19.67 6.80 7.21
C ALA A 303 -20.13 8.17 6.65
N PRO A 304 -21.06 8.89 7.33
CA PRO A 304 -21.71 10.08 6.78
C PRO A 304 -20.75 11.22 6.44
N GLU A 305 -19.70 11.45 7.24
CA GLU A 305 -18.70 12.50 6.97
C GLU A 305 -17.80 12.14 5.77
N THR A 306 -17.52 10.86 5.57
CA THR A 306 -16.81 10.36 4.39
C THR A 306 -17.70 10.44 3.15
N ALA A 307 -18.98 10.07 3.28
CA ALA A 307 -19.99 10.22 2.23
C ALA A 307 -20.15 11.67 1.78
N LYS A 308 -20.16 12.62 2.73
CA LYS A 308 -20.20 14.06 2.45
C LYS A 308 -19.00 14.53 1.62
N ALA A 309 -17.78 14.10 1.98
CA ALA A 309 -16.57 14.41 1.24
C ALA A 309 -16.58 13.77 -0.17
N LEU A 310 -17.08 12.54 -0.30
CA LEU A 310 -17.25 11.88 -1.59
C LEU A 310 -18.27 12.59 -2.48
N ASN A 311 -19.42 12.98 -1.94
CA ASN A 311 -20.42 13.71 -2.71
C ASN A 311 -19.89 15.08 -3.19
N GLU A 312 -19.13 15.78 -2.34
CA GLU A 312 -18.49 17.05 -2.71
C GLU A 312 -17.56 16.89 -3.92
N ILE A 313 -16.66 15.91 -3.90
CA ILE A 313 -15.73 15.70 -5.03
C ILE A 313 -16.45 15.17 -6.28
N ILE A 314 -17.52 14.37 -6.16
CA ILE A 314 -18.33 13.94 -7.31
C ILE A 314 -18.94 15.17 -8.01
N ILE A 315 -19.55 16.08 -7.25
CA ILE A 315 -20.14 17.31 -7.79
C ILE A 315 -19.05 18.16 -8.45
N TRP A 316 -17.91 18.31 -7.77
CA TRP A 316 -16.80 19.10 -8.27
C TRP A 316 -16.22 18.54 -9.57
N LEU A 317 -16.03 17.22 -9.69
CA LEU A 317 -15.56 16.58 -10.92
C LEU A 317 -16.55 16.72 -12.09
N LYS A 318 -17.85 16.75 -11.81
CA LYS A 318 -18.89 16.98 -12.83
C LYS A 318 -18.86 18.42 -13.35
N GLU A 319 -18.79 19.39 -12.44
CA GLU A 319 -18.82 20.82 -12.78
C GLU A 319 -17.49 21.29 -13.40
N GLY A 320 -16.35 20.79 -12.92
CA GLY A 320 -15.02 21.15 -13.41
C GLY A 320 -14.61 22.59 -13.05
N ASP A 321 -15.15 23.17 -11.98
CA ASP A 321 -14.81 24.52 -11.53
C ASP A 321 -13.63 24.50 -10.54
N VAL A 322 -12.44 24.87 -11.01
CA VAL A 322 -11.22 24.92 -10.19
C VAL A 322 -11.25 25.99 -9.10
N ASP A 323 -12.08 27.01 -9.25
CA ASP A 323 -12.18 28.12 -8.29
C ASP A 323 -13.15 27.78 -7.14
N LYS A 324 -13.98 26.74 -7.32
CA LYS A 324 -14.88 26.25 -6.27
C LYS A 324 -14.09 25.52 -5.18
N PRO A 325 -14.06 26.02 -3.93
CA PRO A 325 -13.32 25.39 -2.86
C PRO A 325 -13.93 24.04 -2.46
N LEU A 326 -13.09 23.05 -2.22
CA LEU A 326 -13.46 21.80 -1.58
C LEU A 326 -13.31 21.97 -0.06
N LEU A 327 -14.38 21.79 0.71
CA LEU A 327 -14.39 22.03 2.16
C LEU A 327 -14.16 20.74 2.97
N ASN A 328 -14.54 19.58 2.41
CA ASN A 328 -14.55 18.30 3.12
C ASN A 328 -13.52 17.33 2.52
N PHE A 329 -13.40 17.26 1.19
CA PHE A 329 -12.48 16.39 0.47
C PHE A 329 -10.99 16.59 0.83
N PRO A 330 -10.47 17.82 1.06
CA PRO A 330 -9.06 18.01 1.39
C PRO A 330 -8.62 17.26 2.65
N TYR A 331 -9.54 17.11 3.61
CA TYR A 331 -9.31 16.41 4.88
C TYR A 331 -9.47 14.90 4.78
N TRP A 332 -10.10 14.40 3.71
CA TRP A 332 -10.35 12.97 3.53
C TRP A 332 -9.13 12.30 2.86
N TRP A 333 -8.48 11.44 3.64
CA TRP A 333 -7.39 10.59 3.18
C TRP A 333 -7.66 9.14 3.57
N GLY A 334 -7.30 8.21 2.69
CA GLY A 334 -7.30 6.79 3.02
C GLY A 334 -6.14 6.42 3.95
N ARG A 335 -6.11 5.15 4.35
CA ARG A 335 -4.95 4.58 5.06
C ARG A 335 -3.83 4.13 4.12
N GLY A 336 -3.89 4.50 2.83
CA GLY A 336 -2.82 4.30 1.87
C GLY A 336 -2.35 2.85 1.83
N GLN A 337 -1.03 2.61 1.85
CA GLN A 337 -0.47 1.27 1.92
C GLN A 337 -0.76 0.58 3.26
N GLN A 338 -1.15 -0.69 3.21
CA GLN A 338 -1.25 -1.56 4.40
C GLN A 338 -0.07 -2.52 4.44
N TYR A 339 0.35 -2.90 5.63
CA TYR A 339 1.39 -3.91 5.84
C TYR A 339 0.75 -5.25 6.19
N LEU A 340 1.34 -6.31 5.66
CA LEU A 340 1.00 -7.69 5.98
C LEU A 340 2.28 -8.46 6.28
N SER A 341 2.28 -9.17 7.41
CA SER A 341 3.35 -10.12 7.75
C SER A 341 2.82 -11.54 7.64
N LEU A 342 3.57 -12.39 6.96
CA LEU A 342 3.26 -13.77 6.66
C LEU A 342 4.40 -14.66 7.16
N MET A 343 4.07 -15.87 7.61
CA MET A 343 5.04 -16.90 7.98
C MET A 343 5.00 -18.01 6.94
N LYS A 344 6.16 -18.42 6.42
CA LYS A 344 6.25 -19.57 5.52
C LYS A 344 5.98 -20.85 6.29
N ILE A 345 5.10 -21.70 5.74
CA ILE A 345 4.78 -23.02 6.29
C ILE A 345 5.46 -24.13 5.48
N ASP A 346 5.71 -25.26 6.14
CA ASP A 346 6.36 -26.46 5.60
C ASP A 346 5.47 -27.26 4.64
#